data_AF-A0A7C7CVH6-F1
#
_entry.id   AF-A0A7C7CVH6-F1
#
_cell.length_a   1.000
_cell.length_b   1.000
_cell.length_c   1.000
_cell.angle_alpha   90.00
_cell.angle_beta   90.00
_cell.angle_gamma   90.00
#
_symmetry.space_group_name_H-M   'P 1'
#
loop_
_entity.id
_entity.type
_entity.pdbx_description
1 polymer ?
#
loop_
_entity_poly.entity_id
_entity_poly.type
_entity_poly.pdbx_seq_one_letter_code
_entity_poly.pdbx_strand_id
1 'polypeptide(L)'
;RQVDLPLLMDKLGKMEITSIMIEGGSEVSSNALKEKLVDKVIYFLAPKIIGGKNAPSPVGGQGIAKIKDFIQVKDMSVLQLGCDLMIEGNI
;
A
#
# COMPACT_ATOMS: atom_id res chain seq x y z
N ARG A 1 -7.31 13.09 -14.13
CA ARG A 1 -6.00 13.80 -14.02
C ARG A 1 -5.21 13.07 -12.95
N GLN A 2 -4.07 12.48 -13.29
CA GLN A 2 -3.24 11.74 -12.33
C GLN A 2 -2.22 12.69 -11.71
N VAL A 3 -1.98 12.56 -10.40
CA VAL A 3 -0.95 13.33 -9.70
C VAL A 3 0.39 12.63 -9.88
N ASP A 4 1.43 13.39 -10.16
CA ASP A 4 2.81 12.91 -10.17
C ASP A 4 3.27 12.75 -8.70
N LEU A 5 3.22 11.51 -8.20
CA LEU A 5 3.59 11.20 -6.82
C LEU A 5 5.08 11.47 -6.53
N PRO A 6 6.05 11.10 -7.39
CA PRO A 6 7.44 11.48 -7.20
C PRO A 6 7.64 13.00 -7.04
N LEU A 7 7.00 13.82 -7.89
CA LEU A 7 7.07 15.28 -7.78
C LEU A 7 6.44 15.78 -6.46
N LEU A 8 5.34 15.15 -6.02
CA LEU A 8 4.75 15.46 -4.72
C LEU A 8 5.73 15.18 -3.58
N MET A 9 6.41 14.02 -3.58
CA MET A 9 7.37 13.66 -2.54
C MET A 9 8.54 14.65 -2.46
N ASP A 10 9.08 15.09 -3.60
CA ASP A 10 10.14 16.12 -3.63
C ASP A 10 9.67 17.45 -3.01
N LYS A 11 8.43 17.87 -3.30
CA LYS A 11 7.85 19.07 -2.70
C LYS A 11 7.65 18.93 -1.20
N LEU A 12 7.17 17.78 -0.74
CA LEU A 12 6.98 17.51 0.68
C LEU A 12 8.33 17.49 1.43
N GLY A 13 9.37 16.90 0.83
CA GLY A 13 10.72 16.94 1.39
C GLY A 13 11.28 18.36 1.54
N LYS A 14 11.01 19.25 0.57
CA LYS A 14 11.35 20.69 0.66
C LYS A 14 10.58 21.43 1.75
N MET A 15 9.45 20.88 2.19
CA MET A 15 8.66 21.39 3.31
C MET A 15 9.05 20.73 4.65
N GLU A 16 10.16 19.98 4.69
CA GLU A 16 10.64 19.22 5.85
C GLU A 16 9.65 18.13 6.32
N ILE A 17 8.74 17.69 5.44
CA ILE A 17 7.86 16.55 5.69
C ILE A 17 8.62 15.30 5.25
N THR A 18 9.14 14.57 6.23
CA THR A 18 10.02 13.41 6.03
C THR A 18 9.32 12.06 6.16
N SER A 19 8.06 12.05 6.62
CA SER A 19 7.23 10.87 6.71
C SER A 19 5.80 11.17 6.29
N ILE A 20 5.17 10.23 5.60
CA ILE A 20 3.78 10.32 5.18
C ILE A 20 3.07 8.99 5.42
N MET A 21 1.78 9.06 5.71
CA MET A 21 0.90 7.89 5.74
C MET A 21 0.00 7.94 4.50
N ILE A 22 0.02 6.87 3.71
CA ILE A 22 -0.84 6.74 2.53
C ILE A 22 -2.00 5.78 2.87
N GLU A 23 -3.17 6.35 3.13
CA GLU A 23 -4.42 5.59 3.42
C GLU A 23 -5.39 5.56 2.24
N GLY A 24 -5.01 6.17 1.12
CA GLY A 24 -5.88 6.36 -0.05
C GLY A 24 -6.32 5.04 -0.72
N GLY A 25 -7.30 5.17 -1.62
CA GLY A 25 -7.92 4.04 -2.31
C GLY A 25 -6.95 3.21 -3.15
N SER A 26 -7.41 2.05 -3.61
CA SER A 26 -6.60 1.00 -4.23
C SER A 26 -5.68 1.46 -5.37
N GLU A 27 -6.07 2.48 -6.13
CA GLU A 27 -5.27 3.07 -7.21
C GLU A 27 -4.11 3.94 -6.71
N VAL A 28 -4.30 4.70 -5.62
CA VAL A 28 -3.23 5.52 -5.02
C VAL A 28 -2.16 4.62 -4.45
N SER A 29 -2.55 3.60 -3.69
CA SER A 29 -1.63 2.59 -3.13
C SER A 29 -0.88 1.84 -4.22
N SER A 30 -1.57 1.46 -5.31
CA SER A 30 -0.95 0.80 -6.46
C SER A 30 0.10 1.68 -7.15
N ASN A 31 -0.21 2.97 -7.38
CA ASN A 31 0.73 3.90 -7.99
C ASN A 31 1.94 4.16 -7.07
N ALA A 32 1.74 4.34 -5.77
CA ALA A 32 2.83 4.55 -4.82
C ALA A 32 3.80 3.35 -4.78
N LEU A 33 3.26 2.11 -4.75
CA LEU A 33 4.06 0.88 -4.81
C LEU A 33 4.81 0.75 -6.14
N LYS A 34 4.15 1.05 -7.26
CA LYS A 34 4.76 0.98 -8.60
C LYS A 34 5.93 1.96 -8.75
N GLU A 35 5.78 3.17 -8.23
CA GLU A 35 6.82 4.21 -8.25
C GLU A 35 7.90 4.01 -7.17
N LYS A 36 7.82 2.92 -6.37
CA LYS A 36 8.76 2.59 -5.28
C LYS A 36 8.87 3.68 -4.22
N LEU A 37 7.73 4.30 -3.88
CA LEU A 37 7.64 5.39 -2.90
C LEU A 37 7.17 4.92 -1.52
N VAL A 38 7.18 3.61 -1.26
CA VAL A 38 6.67 3.00 -0.03
C VAL A 38 7.79 2.20 0.60
N ASP A 39 8.08 2.50 1.86
CA ASP A 39 9.09 1.78 2.65
C ASP A 39 8.47 0.70 3.54
N LYS A 40 7.24 0.94 4.00
CA LYS A 40 6.52 0.08 4.95
C LYS A 40 5.05 -0.05 4.57
N VAL A 41 4.50 -1.24 4.78
CA VAL A 41 3.08 -1.53 4.62
C VAL A 41 2.45 -1.93 5.96
N ILE A 42 1.18 -1.55 6.15
CA ILE A 42 0.35 -1.95 7.28
C ILE A 42 -1.01 -2.36 6.71
N TYR A 43 -1.39 -3.62 6.88
CA TYR A 43 -2.65 -4.19 6.44
C TYR A 43 -3.53 -4.52 7.64
N PHE A 44 -4.81 -4.14 7.55
CA PHE A 44 -5.83 -4.55 8.51
C PHE A 44 -6.76 -5.56 7.84
N LEU A 45 -6.87 -6.74 8.45
CA LEU A 45 -7.73 -7.82 7.99
C LEU A 45 -8.82 -8.09 9.03
N ALA A 46 -10.06 -7.78 8.67
CA ALA A 46 -11.23 -8.14 9.45
C ALA A 46 -11.73 -9.56 9.13
N PRO A 47 -12.38 -10.26 10.07
CA PRO A 47 -12.93 -11.60 9.85
C PRO A 47 -14.28 -11.51 9.11
N LYS A 48 -14.27 -10.88 7.93
CA LYS A 48 -15.45 -10.59 7.10
C LYS A 48 -15.19 -11.04 5.67
N ILE A 49 -16.15 -11.74 5.08
CA ILE A 49 -16.08 -12.21 3.69
C ILE A 49 -17.12 -11.41 2.88
N ILE A 50 -16.64 -10.59 1.95
CA ILE A 50 -17.51 -9.76 1.09
C ILE A 50 -17.79 -10.45 -0.25
N GLY A 51 -16.74 -11.03 -0.87
CA GLY A 51 -16.83 -11.63 -2.21
C GLY A 51 -17.06 -10.58 -3.32
N GLY A 52 -17.29 -11.06 -4.55
CA GLY A 52 -17.60 -10.22 -5.72
C GLY A 52 -16.41 -10.04 -6.67
N LYS A 53 -16.61 -10.40 -7.94
CA LYS A 53 -15.60 -10.30 -9.01
C LYS A 53 -15.04 -8.88 -9.20
N ASN A 54 -15.89 -7.88 -8.96
CA ASN A 54 -15.56 -6.46 -9.14
C ASN A 54 -15.42 -5.73 -7.80
N ALA A 55 -15.34 -6.45 -6.68
CA ALA A 55 -15.11 -5.82 -5.39
C ALA A 55 -13.72 -5.15 -5.38
N PRO A 56 -13.58 -3.96 -4.77
CA PRO A 56 -12.29 -3.30 -4.68
C PRO A 56 -11.26 -4.16 -3.92
N SER A 57 -10.06 -4.32 -4.49
CA SER A 57 -8.91 -4.89 -3.79
C SER A 57 -8.16 -3.82 -2.98
N PRO A 58 -7.36 -4.18 -1.97
CA PRO A 58 -6.52 -3.21 -1.23
C PRO A 58 -5.49 -2.50 -2.12
N VAL A 59 -4.96 -3.21 -3.11
CA VAL A 59 -4.06 -2.68 -4.14
C VAL A 59 -4.69 -2.94 -5.50
N GLY A 60 -5.00 -1.86 -6.23
CA GLY A 60 -5.68 -1.91 -7.52
C GLY A 60 -4.70 -1.93 -8.70
N GLY A 61 -5.20 -1.52 -9.87
CA GLY A 61 -4.41 -1.45 -11.10
C GLY A 61 -4.35 -2.79 -11.84
N GLN A 62 -3.45 -2.88 -12.83
CA GLN A 62 -3.35 -4.04 -13.72
C GLN A 62 -2.68 -5.26 -13.07
N GLY A 63 -1.99 -5.07 -11.93
CA GLY A 63 -1.17 -6.10 -11.29
C GLY A 63 0.19 -6.32 -11.97
N ILE A 64 0.93 -7.32 -11.50
CA ILE A 64 2.24 -7.68 -12.06
C ILE A 64 2.07 -8.58 -13.29
N ALA A 65 2.90 -8.38 -14.31
CA ALA A 65 2.89 -9.21 -15.52
C ALA A 65 3.71 -10.50 -15.37
N LYS A 66 4.75 -10.48 -14.53
CA LYS A 66 5.64 -11.63 -14.28
C LYS A 66 5.76 -11.86 -12.78
N ILE A 67 5.80 -13.13 -12.37
CA ILE A 67 5.93 -13.50 -10.96
C ILE A 67 7.15 -12.82 -10.34
N LYS A 68 8.30 -12.82 -11.00
CA LYS A 68 9.53 -12.20 -10.48
C LYS A 68 9.44 -10.70 -10.14
N ASP A 69 8.38 -10.01 -10.57
CA ASP A 69 8.14 -8.60 -10.31
C ASP A 69 7.28 -8.38 -9.03
N PHE A 70 7.01 -9.43 -8.25
CA PHE A 70 6.28 -9.32 -6.97
C PHE A 70 7.05 -8.47 -5.95
N ILE A 71 6.30 -7.78 -5.08
CA ILE A 71 6.86 -7.07 -3.93
C ILE A 71 6.77 -8.00 -2.71
N GLN A 72 7.92 -8.30 -2.10
CA GLN A 72 7.99 -9.10 -0.89
C GLN A 72 7.92 -8.21 0.34
N VAL A 73 6.95 -8.46 1.22
CA VAL A 73 6.99 -7.89 2.57
C VAL A 73 8.02 -8.66 3.40
N LYS A 74 8.91 -7.91 4.07
CA LYS A 74 10.03 -8.38 4.89
C LYS A 74 9.81 -7.97 6.34
N ASP A 75 10.49 -8.66 7.26
CA ASP A 75 10.46 -8.38 8.70
C ASP A 75 9.04 -8.28 9.26
N MET A 76 8.18 -9.18 8.79
CA MET A 76 6.74 -9.10 9.02
C MET A 76 6.38 -9.37 10.49
N SER A 77 5.49 -8.55 11.04
CA SER A 77 4.85 -8.78 12.33
C SER A 77 3.33 -8.90 12.16
N VAL A 78 2.69 -9.64 13.06
CA VAL A 78 1.23 -9.79 13.10
C VAL A 78 0.75 -9.51 14.53
N LEU A 79 -0.21 -8.61 14.66
CA LEU A 79 -0.83 -8.23 15.92
C LEU A 79 -2.34 -8.43 15.83
N GLN A 80 -2.94 -9.07 16.84
CA GLN A 80 -4.39 -9.14 16.96
C GLN A 80 -4.93 -7.88 17.63
N LEU A 81 -5.86 -7.20 16.97
CA LEU A 81 -6.54 -6.00 17.47
C LEU A 81 -8.04 -6.27 17.57
N GLY A 82 -8.47 -6.74 18.74
CA GLY A 82 -9.84 -7.21 18.92
C GLY A 82 -10.13 -8.44 18.05
N CYS A 83 -11.08 -8.32 17.11
CA CYS A 83 -11.40 -9.38 16.16
C CYS A 83 -10.61 -9.28 14.83
N ASP A 84 -9.88 -8.18 14.61
CA ASP A 84 -9.12 -7.94 13.38
C ASP A 84 -7.64 -8.31 13.57
N LEU A 85 -6.93 -8.52 12.47
CA LEU A 85 -5.47 -8.72 12.43
C LEU A 85 -4.81 -7.51 11.76
N MET A 86 -3.76 -6.98 12.39
CA MET A 86 -2.84 -6.03 11.78
C MET A 86 -1.59 -6.80 11.34
N ILE A 87 -1.23 -6.68 10.07
CA ILE A 87 0.00 -7.24 9.49
C ILE A 87 0.84 -6.05 9.03
N GLU A 88 2.08 -5.94 9.51
CA GLU A 88 2.98 -4.88 9.06
C GLU A 88 4.35 -5.43 8.67
N GLY A 89 5.08 -4.69 7.83
CA GLY A 89 6.44 -5.04 7.45
C GLY A 89 7.02 -4.06 6.43
N ASN A 90 8.32 -4.17 6.19
CA ASN A 90 9.04 -3.36 5.21
C ASN A 90 8.92 -3.99 3.81
N ILE A 91 9.15 -3.24 2.74
CA ILE A 91 9.16 -3.76 1.36
C ILE A 91 10.49 -3.50 0.64
#